data_AF-A0A661EMF7-F1
#
_entry.id   AF-A0A661EMF7-F1
#
_cell.length_a   1.000
_cell.length_b   1.000
_cell.length_c   1.000
_cell.angle_alpha   90.00
_cell.angle_beta   90.00
_cell.angle_gamma   90.00
#
_symmetry.space_group_name_H-M   'P 1'
#
loop_
_entity.id
_entity.type
_entity.pdbx_description
1 polymer ?
#
loop_
_entity_poly.entity_id
_entity_poly.type
_entity_poly.pdbx_seq_one_letter_code
_entity_poly.pdbx_strand_id
1 'polypeptide(L)' 'MIAVDPRLSVAPMLDYTDRHARYLLRLLTRHTTLYTEMVVDQA' A
#
# COMPACT_ATOMS: atom_id res chain seq x y z
N MET A 1 1.30 -7.94 16.74
CA MET A 1 0.42 -6.87 16.20
C MET A 1 1.24 -6.07 15.20
N ILE A 2 0.86 -6.05 13.91
CA ILE A 2 1.56 -5.22 12.92
C ILE A 2 1.26 -3.76 13.28
N ALA A 3 2.30 -2.99 13.61
CA ALA A 3 2.13 -1.57 13.90
C ALA A 3 1.83 -0.84 12.58
N VAL A 4 0.64 -0.27 12.47
CA VAL A 4 0.27 0.63 11.39
C VAL A 4 0.77 2.02 11.77
N ASP A 5 1.67 2.59 10.98
CA ASP A 5 2.12 3.98 11.18
C ASP A 5 1.05 4.92 10.59
N PRO A 6 0.37 5.75 11.41
CA PRO A 6 -0.69 6.64 10.96
C PRO A 6 -0.16 7.95 10.36
N ARG A 7 1.15 8.21 10.43
CA ARG A 7 1.73 9.49 10.00
C ARG A 7 1.77 9.62 8.48
N LEU A 8 1.94 8.51 7.78
CA LEU A 8 2.05 8.49 6.33
C LEU A 8 1.55 7.16 5.75
N SER A 9 0.63 7.27 4.80
CA SER A 9 0.08 6.14 4.04
C SER A 9 -0.06 6.47 2.57
N VAL A 10 0.03 5.45 1.71
CA VAL A 10 -0.22 5.58 0.27
C VAL A 10 -1.61 5.06 -0.04
N ALA A 11 -2.46 5.92 -0.61
CA ALA A 11 -3.86 5.62 -0.90
C ALA A 11 -4.01 4.44 -1.89
N PRO A 12 -5.06 3.60 -1.75
CA PRO A 12 -5.39 2.59 -2.73
C PRO A 12 -5.86 3.25 -4.04
N MET A 13 -5.20 2.94 -5.15
CA MET A 13 -5.51 3.46 -6.48
C MET A 13 -5.43 2.32 -7.50
N LEU A 14 -6.54 2.09 -8.21
CA LEU A 14 -6.65 1.07 -9.27
C LEU A 14 -5.64 1.36 -10.39
N ASP A 15 -4.97 0.33 -10.91
CA ASP A 15 -3.92 0.37 -11.94
C ASP A 15 -2.63 1.12 -11.55
N TYR A 16 -2.59 1.75 -10.38
CA TYR A 16 -1.45 2.54 -9.90
C TYR A 16 -0.74 1.93 -8.69
N THR A 17 -1.48 1.37 -7.73
CA THR A 17 -0.91 0.78 -6.50
C THR A 17 -0.67 -0.72 -6.59
N ASP A 18 -0.10 -1.12 -7.72
CA ASP A 18 0.23 -2.49 -8.02
C ASP A 18 1.44 -3.00 -7.18
N ARG A 19 1.88 -4.23 -7.44
CA ARG A 19 3.03 -4.83 -6.74
C ARG A 19 4.34 -4.07 -6.99
N HIS A 20 4.57 -3.60 -8.21
CA HIS A 20 5.78 -2.89 -8.61
C HIS A 20 5.84 -1.51 -7.97
N ALA A 21 4.75 -0.75 -8.01
CA ALA A 21 4.66 0.54 -7.32
C ALA A 21 4.94 0.39 -5.82
N ARG A 22 4.32 -0.58 -5.15
CA ARG A 22 4.55 -0.81 -3.71
C ARG A 22 5.97 -1.29 -3.41
N TYR A 23 6.60 -2.05 -4.31
CA TYR A 23 7.99 -2.46 -4.16
C TYR A 23 8.93 -1.25 -4.21
N LEU A 24 8.76 -0.37 -5.20
CA LEU A 24 9.53 0.88 -5.30
C LEU A 24 9.36 1.72 -4.04
N LEU A 25 8.12 1.94 -3.59
CA LEU A 25 7.82 2.70 -2.39
C LEU A 25 8.47 2.10 -1.14
N ARG A 26 8.56 0.76 -1.05
CA ARG A 26 9.23 0.06 0.05
C ARG A 26 10.75 0.27 0.05
N LEU A 27 11.37 0.49 -1.10
CA LEU A 27 12.79 0.86 -1.18
C LEU A 27 13.04 2.29 -0.70
N LEU A 28 12.06 3.19 -0.90
CA LEU A 28 12.16 4.59 -0.48
C LEU A 28 11.89 4.77 1.03
N THR A 29 10.99 3.97 1.60
CA THR A 29 10.54 4.14 2.98
C THR A 29 10.22 2.80 3.65
N ARG A 30 10.69 2.64 4.89
CA ARG A 30 10.50 1.43 5.70
C ARG A 30 9.22 1.44 6.53
N HIS A 31 8.67 2.63 6.82
CA HIS A 31 7.59 2.78 7.82
C HIS A 31 6.26 3.18 7.19
N THR A 32 6.25 3.61 5.93
CA THR A 32 5.00 3.99 5.26
C THR A 32 4.06 2.80 5.09
N THR A 33 2.80 3.04 5.44
CA THR A 33 1.69 2.10 5.24
C THR A 33 1.31 2.09 3.75
N LEU A 34 1.33 0.91 3.12
CA LEU A 34 1.04 0.75 1.69
C LEU A 34 -0.23 -0.07 1.51
N TYR A 35 -1.31 0.56 1.05
CA TYR A 35 -2.54 -0.14 0.68
C TYR A 35 -2.40 -0.79 -0.70
N THR A 36 -3.07 -1.93 -0.89
CA THR A 36 -3.21 -2.57 -2.21
C THR A 36 -4.30 -1.88 -3.01
N GLU A 37 -4.38 -2.22 -4.30
CA GLU A 37 -5.54 -1.89 -5.11
C GLU A 37 -6.85 -2.35 -4.44
N MET A 38 -7.94 -1.68 -4.79
CA MET A 38 -9.27 -2.06 -4.34
C MET A 38 -9.62 -3.43 -4.93
N VAL A 39 -9.70 -4.45 -4.09
CA VAL A 39 -10.16 -5.79 -4.48
C VAL A 39 -11.61 -5.94 -4.05
N VAL A 40 -12.48 -6.30 -4.99
CA VAL A 40 -13.89 -6.60 -4.72
C VAL A 40 -13.99 -8.07 -4.35
N ASP A 41 -14.66 -8.35 -3.23
CA ASP A 41 -14.94 -9.71 -2.82
C ASP A 41 -15.99 -10.36 -3.73
N GLN A 42 -15.85 -11.66 -4.00
CA GLN A 42 -16.80 -12.44 -4.80
C GLN A 42 -17.50 -13.41 -3.84
N ALA A 43 -18.72 -13.07 -3.43
CA ALA A 43 -19.54 -13.84 -2.49
C ALA A 43 -20.08 -15.15 -3.09
#